data_AF-A0A1H3ZHV5-F1
#
_entry.id   AF-A0A1H3ZHV5-F1
#
_cell.length_a   1.000
_cell.length_b   1.000
_cell.length_c   1.000
_cell.angle_alpha   90.00
_cell.angle_beta   90.00
_cell.angle_gamma   90.00
#
_symmetry.space_group_name_H-M   'P 1'
#
loop_
_entity.id
_entity.type
_entity.pdbx_description
1 polymer ?
#
loop_
_entity_poly.entity_id
_entity_poly.type
_entity_poly.pdbx_seq_one_letter_code
_entity_poly.pdbx_strand_id
1 'polypeptide(L)'
;MFDLDTELSQIGRFAIYCAGEFASLLVKYCVVIDRYDDVICCVVSERDPYTPAHIMGVPVLELKDFRENKNTPVIVAILSERGRKEIQLLLTKNEYNNQVMLNTEAFRYLNKRLADFSEDIKCELRRLTVKNDLIALKLEKKMKELTTLVHSMPMVAKVHSRSFGAYQGIYAGKNVVLCGAGKSLNQYSFDDNYIHVACNSAGLMHSEKIDYFFLQHIPIDEKIYYGNFPKLRSSQLRQEYLSLLKEIKCTKFVGQEIGDEWFINPPIGQFYENNVKPYFFYLGGEGVAYYCKDIRYGLLYAKDSVIFPALQFSLFTNPQKIYLVGCDGYQETDNYAINEHGNRVDEMIKASGVYEDVNTLYKPVNDNMRKRLEELHDFVQICYPETEIIMVNPQKYNGIFREVFTDENGHILD
;
A
#
# COMPACT_ATOMS: atom_id res chain seq x y z
N MET A 1 -12.59 -47.22 -28.56
CA MET A 1 -11.44 -46.37 -28.18
C MET A 1 -11.80 -45.78 -26.83
N PHE A 2 -10.95 -45.90 -25.82
CA PHE A 2 -11.21 -45.27 -24.51
C PHE A 2 -11.13 -43.75 -24.67
N ASP A 3 -12.16 -43.02 -24.23
CA ASP A 3 -12.27 -41.58 -24.38
C ASP A 3 -12.43 -40.92 -23.00
N LEU A 4 -11.29 -40.52 -22.44
CA LEU A 4 -11.22 -39.88 -21.13
C LEU A 4 -11.80 -38.45 -21.14
N ASP A 5 -11.87 -37.79 -22.30
CA ASP A 5 -12.42 -36.43 -22.40
C ASP A 5 -13.94 -36.48 -22.25
N THR A 6 -14.60 -37.47 -22.86
CA THR A 6 -16.03 -37.73 -22.66
C THR A 6 -16.34 -38.22 -21.24
N GLU A 7 -15.52 -39.09 -20.63
CA GLU A 7 -15.73 -39.48 -19.23
C GLU A 7 -15.56 -38.29 -18.27
N LEU A 8 -14.46 -37.54 -18.36
CA LEU A 8 -14.21 -36.41 -17.47
C LEU A 8 -15.24 -35.30 -17.65
N SER A 9 -15.62 -34.92 -18.88
CA SER A 9 -16.60 -33.84 -19.12
C SER A 9 -18.00 -34.11 -18.57
N GLN A 10 -18.38 -35.37 -18.33
CA GLN A 10 -19.64 -35.74 -17.67
C GLN A 10 -19.55 -35.71 -16.13
N ILE A 11 -18.34 -35.61 -15.59
CA ILE A 11 -18.05 -35.59 -14.15
C ILE A 11 -17.88 -34.13 -13.69
N GLY A 12 -18.48 -33.78 -12.54
CA GLY A 12 -18.29 -32.48 -11.89
C GLY A 12 -16.92 -32.38 -11.20
N ARG A 13 -16.87 -31.84 -9.98
CA ARG A 13 -15.67 -31.93 -9.13
C ARG A 13 -15.50 -33.35 -8.59
N PHE A 14 -14.28 -33.86 -8.50
CA PHE A 14 -13.97 -35.26 -8.16
C PHE A 14 -12.70 -35.41 -7.32
N ALA A 15 -12.55 -36.58 -6.69
CA ALA A 15 -11.32 -36.98 -6.01
C ALA A 15 -10.61 -38.11 -6.79
N ILE A 16 -9.28 -38.21 -6.67
CA ILE A 16 -8.48 -39.24 -7.34
C ILE A 16 -7.98 -40.25 -6.31
N TYR A 17 -8.39 -41.51 -6.39
CA TYR A 17 -7.86 -42.55 -5.50
C TYR A 17 -6.57 -43.15 -6.07
N CYS A 18 -5.43 -42.57 -5.67
CA CYS A 18 -4.03 -43.00 -5.80
C CYS A 18 -3.14 -41.79 -5.48
N ALA A 19 -1.89 -41.99 -5.05
CA ALA A 19 -0.89 -40.92 -4.90
C ALA A 19 0.40 -41.16 -5.72
N GLY A 20 0.37 -42.11 -6.67
CA GLY A 20 1.51 -42.47 -7.51
C GLY A 20 1.53 -41.79 -8.88
N GLU A 21 2.26 -42.40 -9.81
CA GLU A 21 2.45 -41.92 -11.18
C GLU A 21 1.14 -41.71 -11.95
N PHE A 22 0.18 -42.64 -11.84
CA PHE A 22 -1.12 -42.55 -12.53
C PHE A 22 -1.93 -41.34 -12.04
N ALA A 23 -1.97 -41.07 -10.73
CA ALA A 23 -2.59 -39.86 -10.19
C ALA A 23 -1.85 -38.60 -10.67
N SER A 24 -0.51 -38.63 -10.69
CA SER A 24 0.31 -37.52 -11.18
C SER A 24 0.08 -37.22 -12.67
N LEU A 25 -0.12 -38.24 -13.51
CA LEU A 25 -0.48 -38.09 -14.92
C LEU A 25 -1.92 -37.58 -15.10
N LEU A 26 -2.86 -38.04 -14.28
CA LEU A 26 -4.25 -37.55 -14.33
C LEU A 26 -4.33 -36.08 -13.90
N VAL A 27 -3.64 -35.67 -12.84
CA VAL A 27 -3.57 -34.24 -12.43
C VAL A 27 -2.92 -33.39 -13.54
N LYS A 28 -1.81 -33.84 -14.14
CA LYS A 28 -1.21 -33.16 -15.32
C LYS A 28 -2.23 -33.01 -16.45
N TYR A 29 -3.02 -34.05 -16.72
CA TYR A 29 -4.02 -34.02 -17.78
C TYR A 29 -5.12 -33.00 -17.50
N CYS A 30 -5.63 -32.97 -16.26
CA CYS A 30 -6.63 -32.00 -15.82
C CYS A 30 -6.15 -30.54 -15.96
N VAL A 31 -4.85 -30.25 -15.78
CA VAL A 31 -4.30 -28.91 -16.09
C VAL A 31 -4.39 -28.60 -17.59
N VAL A 32 -4.12 -29.56 -18.48
CA VAL A 32 -4.11 -29.28 -19.93
C VAL A 32 -5.52 -29.19 -20.53
N ILE A 33 -6.51 -29.90 -19.99
CA ILE A 33 -7.92 -29.79 -20.41
C ILE A 33 -8.71 -28.71 -19.65
N ASP A 34 -8.02 -27.80 -18.93
CA ASP A 34 -8.61 -26.70 -18.14
C ASP A 34 -9.64 -27.14 -17.08
N ARG A 35 -9.37 -28.26 -16.41
CA ARG A 35 -10.19 -28.86 -15.34
C ARG A 35 -9.40 -29.18 -14.07
N TYR A 36 -8.39 -28.36 -13.77
CA TYR A 36 -7.58 -28.52 -12.55
C TYR A 36 -8.41 -28.28 -11.26
N ASP A 37 -9.25 -27.24 -11.24
CA ASP A 37 -10.04 -26.85 -10.05
C ASP A 37 -11.17 -27.84 -9.68
N ASP A 38 -11.48 -28.77 -10.60
CA ASP A 38 -12.35 -29.91 -10.36
C ASP A 38 -11.69 -31.01 -9.52
N VAL A 39 -10.35 -31.07 -9.48
CA VAL A 39 -9.62 -32.05 -8.67
C VAL A 39 -9.59 -31.60 -7.21
N ILE A 40 -10.49 -32.17 -6.40
CA ILE A 40 -10.65 -31.80 -4.97
C ILE A 40 -9.41 -32.21 -4.18
N CYS A 41 -9.00 -33.48 -4.30
CA CYS A 41 -7.85 -34.06 -3.62
C CYS A 41 -7.46 -35.40 -4.26
N CYS A 42 -6.24 -35.85 -3.98
CA CYS A 42 -5.86 -37.25 -4.12
C CYS A 42 -6.11 -37.99 -2.80
N VAL A 43 -6.53 -39.26 -2.85
CA VAL A 43 -6.90 -40.07 -1.69
C VAL A 43 -6.09 -41.37 -1.67
N VAL A 44 -5.63 -41.77 -0.49
CA VAL A 44 -4.94 -43.05 -0.23
C VAL A 44 -5.58 -43.80 0.93
N SER A 45 -5.30 -45.11 1.05
CA SER A 45 -5.78 -45.92 2.19
C SER A 45 -5.18 -45.43 3.52
N GLU A 46 -3.87 -45.15 3.48
CA GLU A 46 -2.97 -44.85 4.59
C GLU A 46 -1.72 -44.19 3.95
N ARG A 47 -1.02 -43.30 4.67
CA ARG A 47 0.25 -42.72 4.19
C ARG A 47 1.44 -43.58 4.59
N ASP A 48 2.26 -43.96 3.61
CA ASP A 48 3.64 -44.38 3.87
C ASP A 48 4.61 -43.17 3.86
N PRO A 49 5.89 -43.32 4.27
CA PRO A 49 6.86 -42.23 4.27
C PRO A 49 7.24 -41.67 2.88
N TYR A 50 6.79 -42.31 1.79
CA TYR A 50 7.04 -41.88 0.41
C TYR A 50 5.81 -41.21 -0.23
N THR A 51 4.64 -41.32 0.42
CA THR A 51 3.37 -40.74 -0.02
C THR A 51 3.42 -39.22 0.11
N PRO A 52 3.43 -38.46 -1.00
CA PRO A 52 3.68 -37.02 -0.95
C PRO A 52 2.60 -36.26 -0.18
N ALA A 53 2.93 -35.07 0.32
CA ALA A 53 1.94 -34.19 0.95
C ALA A 53 0.90 -33.69 -0.08
N HIS A 54 1.39 -33.34 -1.29
CA HIS A 54 0.62 -32.77 -2.38
C HIS A 54 1.11 -33.33 -3.74
N ILE A 55 0.24 -33.38 -4.75
CA ILE A 55 0.59 -33.69 -6.15
C ILE A 55 0.28 -32.46 -6.99
N MET A 56 1.32 -31.74 -7.43
CA MET A 56 1.20 -30.50 -8.21
C MET A 56 0.31 -29.40 -7.58
N GLY A 57 0.18 -29.39 -6.25
CA GLY A 57 -0.68 -28.47 -5.50
C GLY A 57 -1.97 -29.11 -4.99
N VAL A 58 -2.45 -30.18 -5.62
CA VAL A 58 -3.60 -30.98 -5.14
C VAL A 58 -3.21 -31.67 -3.82
N PRO A 59 -3.98 -31.51 -2.73
CA PRO A 59 -3.67 -32.16 -1.46
C PRO A 59 -3.86 -33.67 -1.54
N VAL A 60 -2.99 -34.43 -0.87
CA VAL A 60 -3.17 -35.87 -0.65
C VAL A 60 -3.75 -36.10 0.74
N LEU A 61 -4.85 -36.85 0.83
CA LEU A 61 -5.54 -37.19 2.08
C LEU A 61 -5.60 -38.70 2.28
N GLU A 62 -5.67 -39.14 3.54
CA GLU A 62 -6.07 -40.51 3.84
C GLU A 62 -7.59 -40.64 3.76
N LEU A 63 -8.10 -41.82 3.41
CA LEU A 63 -9.54 -42.08 3.26
C LEU A 63 -10.33 -41.79 4.56
N LYS A 64 -9.66 -41.90 5.73
CA LYS A 64 -10.22 -41.55 7.05
C LYS A 64 -10.44 -40.04 7.25
N ASP A 65 -9.73 -39.20 6.49
CA ASP A 65 -9.72 -37.73 6.57
C ASP A 65 -10.38 -37.06 5.36
N PHE A 66 -10.72 -37.85 4.33
CA PHE A 66 -11.58 -37.42 3.22
C PHE A 66 -13.02 -37.20 3.72
N ARG A 67 -13.45 -35.92 3.77
CA ARG A 67 -14.73 -35.46 4.34
C ARG A 67 -15.80 -35.09 3.31
N GLU A 68 -15.54 -35.34 2.03
CA GLU A 68 -16.45 -35.02 0.94
C GLU A 68 -17.76 -35.83 0.98
N ASN A 69 -18.75 -35.34 0.23
CA ASN A 69 -20.05 -36.00 0.07
C ASN A 69 -19.87 -37.44 -0.47
N LYS A 70 -20.68 -38.39 0.01
CA LYS A 70 -20.66 -39.80 -0.45
C LYS A 70 -20.99 -39.98 -1.93
N ASN A 71 -21.69 -39.01 -2.52
CA ASN A 71 -21.98 -38.94 -3.95
C ASN A 71 -20.87 -38.28 -4.78
N THR A 72 -19.83 -37.71 -4.15
CA THR A 72 -18.68 -37.12 -4.86
C THR A 72 -17.97 -38.21 -5.69
N PRO A 73 -17.77 -38.00 -7.01
CA PRO A 73 -17.08 -38.95 -7.86
C PRO A 73 -15.66 -39.25 -7.37
N VAL A 74 -15.29 -40.53 -7.31
CA VAL A 74 -13.94 -40.99 -6.98
C VAL A 74 -13.34 -41.73 -8.17
N ILE A 75 -12.32 -41.15 -8.78
CA ILE A 75 -11.60 -41.74 -9.92
C ILE A 75 -10.47 -42.63 -9.41
N VAL A 76 -10.60 -43.94 -9.59
CA VAL A 76 -9.62 -44.94 -9.13
C VAL A 76 -8.53 -45.14 -10.18
N ALA A 77 -7.40 -44.47 -9.99
CA ALA A 77 -6.26 -44.43 -10.90
C ALA A 77 -5.21 -45.49 -10.53
N ILE A 78 -5.56 -46.78 -10.71
CA ILE A 78 -4.71 -47.93 -10.32
C ILE A 78 -4.53 -48.87 -11.52
N LEU A 79 -3.27 -49.24 -11.81
CA LEU A 79 -2.92 -50.07 -12.97
C LEU A 79 -3.33 -51.55 -12.82
N SER A 80 -3.18 -52.14 -11.62
CA SER A 80 -3.50 -53.55 -11.40
C SER A 80 -5.01 -53.76 -11.27
N GLU A 81 -5.55 -54.76 -11.97
CA GLU A 81 -6.98 -55.08 -11.90
C GLU A 81 -7.40 -55.55 -10.51
N ARG A 82 -6.54 -56.35 -9.86
CA ARG A 82 -6.71 -56.76 -8.47
C ARG A 82 -6.78 -55.56 -7.53
N GLY A 83 -5.86 -54.61 -7.66
CA GLY A 83 -5.85 -53.40 -6.84
C GLY A 83 -7.09 -52.52 -7.07
N ARG A 84 -7.56 -52.36 -8.32
CA ARG A 84 -8.83 -51.69 -8.61
C ARG A 84 -10.01 -52.35 -7.89
N LYS A 85 -10.10 -53.69 -7.92
CA LYS A 85 -11.17 -54.45 -7.23
C LYS A 85 -11.10 -54.33 -5.71
N GLU A 86 -9.90 -54.41 -5.12
CA GLU A 86 -9.66 -54.24 -3.68
C GLU A 86 -10.04 -52.81 -3.21
N ILE A 87 -9.70 -51.78 -3.99
CA ILE A 87 -10.05 -50.39 -3.69
C ILE A 87 -11.54 -50.08 -3.96
N GLN A 88 -12.14 -50.63 -5.01
CA GLN A 88 -13.57 -50.52 -5.27
C GLN A 88 -14.40 -51.01 -4.07
N LEU A 89 -14.05 -52.19 -3.53
CA LEU A 89 -14.66 -52.74 -2.31
C LEU A 89 -14.42 -51.85 -1.09
N LEU A 90 -13.22 -51.27 -0.94
CA LEU A 90 -12.90 -50.36 0.16
C LEU A 90 -13.72 -49.05 0.09
N LEU A 91 -13.87 -48.47 -1.11
CA LEU A 91 -14.67 -47.26 -1.34
C LEU A 91 -16.16 -47.51 -1.11
N THR A 92 -16.71 -48.63 -1.62
CA THR A 92 -18.10 -49.04 -1.36
C THR A 92 -18.34 -49.27 0.14
N LYS A 93 -17.39 -49.90 0.86
CA LYS A 93 -17.47 -50.06 2.32
C LYS A 93 -17.43 -48.72 3.08
N ASN A 94 -16.85 -47.68 2.49
CA ASN A 94 -16.86 -46.31 3.01
C ASN A 94 -17.94 -45.43 2.36
N GLU A 95 -18.97 -46.04 1.76
CA GLU A 95 -20.17 -45.41 1.16
C GLU A 95 -19.92 -44.56 -0.10
N TYR A 96 -18.69 -44.48 -0.59
CA TYR A 96 -18.34 -43.78 -1.84
C TYR A 96 -18.72 -44.66 -3.04
N ASN A 97 -20.00 -44.59 -3.44
CA ASN A 97 -20.57 -45.44 -4.49
C ASN A 97 -20.40 -44.88 -5.91
N ASN A 98 -20.15 -43.57 -6.05
CA ASN A 98 -19.87 -42.94 -7.33
C ASN A 98 -18.39 -43.10 -7.70
N GLN A 99 -18.05 -44.14 -8.47
CA GLN A 99 -16.67 -44.55 -8.74
C GLN A 99 -16.39 -44.70 -10.24
N VAL A 100 -15.23 -44.20 -10.69
CA VAL A 100 -14.78 -44.28 -12.10
C VAL A 100 -13.47 -45.06 -12.16
N MET A 101 -13.43 -46.14 -12.95
CA MET A 101 -12.36 -47.15 -12.90
C MET A 101 -11.37 -47.01 -14.06
N LEU A 102 -10.35 -46.17 -13.90
CA LEU A 102 -9.33 -45.97 -14.96
C LEU A 102 -8.42 -47.19 -15.09
N ASN A 103 -8.34 -47.73 -16.31
CA ASN A 103 -7.62 -48.95 -16.62
C ASN A 103 -6.27 -48.68 -17.32
N THR A 104 -5.59 -49.72 -17.78
CA THR A 104 -4.30 -49.62 -18.48
C THR A 104 -4.40 -48.92 -19.85
N GLU A 105 -5.56 -48.91 -20.49
CA GLU A 105 -5.80 -48.12 -21.71
C GLU A 105 -5.92 -46.62 -21.39
N ALA A 106 -6.62 -46.26 -20.31
CA ALA A 106 -6.67 -44.89 -19.79
C ALA A 106 -5.27 -44.34 -19.47
N PHE A 107 -4.42 -45.15 -18.82
CA PHE A 107 -3.02 -44.78 -18.58
C PHE A 107 -2.20 -44.58 -19.87
N ARG A 108 -2.41 -45.44 -20.88
CA ARG A 108 -1.75 -45.29 -22.19
C ARG A 108 -2.26 -44.08 -22.97
N TYR A 109 -3.57 -43.81 -22.91
CA TYR A 109 -4.19 -42.60 -23.46
C TYR A 109 -3.57 -41.35 -22.84
N LEU A 110 -3.54 -41.27 -21.50
CA LEU A 110 -2.92 -40.16 -20.76
C LEU A 110 -1.46 -39.93 -21.17
N ASN A 111 -0.64 -40.99 -21.16
CA ASN A 111 0.78 -40.88 -21.53
C ASN A 111 0.97 -40.44 -22.99
N LYS A 112 0.20 -40.99 -23.92
CA LYS A 112 0.28 -40.56 -25.33
C LYS A 112 -0.15 -39.09 -25.46
N ARG A 113 -1.29 -38.72 -24.89
CA ARG A 113 -1.87 -37.38 -25.01
C ARG A 113 -0.96 -36.32 -24.37
N LEU A 114 -0.34 -36.63 -23.23
CA LEU A 114 0.68 -35.79 -22.57
C LEU A 114 2.05 -35.75 -23.30
N ALA A 115 2.30 -36.68 -24.23
CA ALA A 115 3.46 -36.63 -25.13
C ALA A 115 3.12 -35.90 -26.46
N ASP A 116 1.87 -36.00 -26.93
CA ASP A 116 1.33 -35.23 -28.06
C ASP A 116 1.22 -33.73 -27.72
N PHE A 117 1.11 -33.37 -26.43
CA PHE A 117 1.14 -31.99 -25.95
C PHE A 117 2.57 -31.40 -25.95
N SER A 118 2.77 -30.37 -26.77
CA SER A 118 4.06 -29.82 -27.22
C SER A 118 4.85 -29.02 -26.16
N GLU A 119 6.04 -28.54 -26.54
CA GLU A 119 6.81 -27.58 -25.73
C GLU A 119 6.01 -26.32 -25.38
N ASP A 120 5.01 -25.93 -26.17
CA ASP A 120 4.16 -24.76 -25.92
C ASP A 120 3.43 -24.87 -24.56
N ILE A 121 2.97 -26.07 -24.20
CA ILE A 121 2.34 -26.33 -22.89
C ILE A 121 3.38 -26.39 -21.77
N LYS A 122 4.62 -26.83 -22.04
CA LYS A 122 5.73 -26.74 -21.08
C LYS A 122 6.21 -25.29 -20.89
N CYS A 123 6.03 -24.43 -21.89
CA CYS A 123 6.25 -22.99 -21.79
C CYS A 123 5.14 -22.30 -21.00
N GLU A 124 3.87 -22.64 -21.26
CA GLU A 124 2.75 -22.07 -20.50
C GLU A 124 2.76 -22.51 -19.04
N LEU A 125 3.05 -23.78 -18.74
CA LEU A 125 3.28 -24.25 -17.36
C LEU A 125 4.38 -23.44 -16.65
N ARG A 126 5.52 -23.19 -17.32
CA ARG A 126 6.58 -22.33 -16.77
C ARG A 126 6.10 -20.89 -16.55
N ARG A 127 5.30 -20.33 -17.48
CA ARG A 127 4.71 -18.99 -17.36
C ARG A 127 3.75 -18.88 -16.18
N LEU A 128 2.93 -19.92 -15.96
CA LEU A 128 2.03 -20.02 -14.81
C LEU A 128 2.79 -20.17 -13.48
N THR A 129 3.85 -20.98 -13.41
CA THR A 129 4.72 -21.06 -12.22
C THR A 129 5.30 -19.68 -11.88
N VAL A 130 5.97 -19.01 -12.83
CA VAL A 130 6.56 -17.67 -12.59
C VAL A 130 5.50 -16.63 -12.20
N LYS A 131 4.29 -16.70 -12.76
CA LYS A 131 3.16 -15.85 -12.36
C LYS A 131 2.72 -16.13 -10.93
N ASN A 132 2.66 -17.40 -10.52
CA ASN A 132 2.27 -17.81 -9.18
C ASN A 132 3.34 -17.45 -8.14
N ASP A 133 4.63 -17.63 -8.44
CA ASP A 133 5.75 -17.20 -7.59
C ASP A 133 5.72 -15.68 -7.36
N LEU A 134 5.46 -14.90 -8.43
CA LEU A 134 5.30 -13.45 -8.34
C LEU A 134 4.05 -13.03 -7.54
N ILE A 135 3.00 -13.84 -7.50
CA ILE A 135 1.82 -13.63 -6.64
C ILE A 135 2.17 -13.98 -5.18
N ALA A 136 2.86 -15.09 -4.93
CA ALA A 136 3.30 -15.49 -3.59
C ALA A 136 4.20 -14.42 -2.95
N LEU A 137 5.23 -13.94 -3.66
CA LEU A 137 6.11 -12.86 -3.19
C LEU A 137 5.34 -11.55 -2.89
N LYS A 138 4.30 -11.23 -3.66
CA LYS A 138 3.41 -10.08 -3.38
C LYS A 138 2.54 -10.29 -2.15
N LEU A 139 2.05 -11.51 -1.92
CA LEU A 139 1.29 -11.87 -0.72
C LEU A 139 2.18 -11.86 0.53
N GLU A 140 3.38 -12.44 0.47
CA GLU A 140 4.37 -12.39 1.56
C GLU A 140 4.73 -10.95 1.94
N LYS A 141 4.98 -10.07 0.95
CA LYS A 141 5.21 -8.65 1.20
C LYS A 141 4.01 -8.01 1.90
N LYS A 142 2.77 -8.19 1.40
CA LYS A 142 1.56 -7.64 2.03
C LYS A 142 1.30 -8.21 3.43
N MET A 143 1.62 -9.49 3.67
CA MET A 143 1.52 -10.10 5.00
C MET A 143 2.54 -9.49 5.97
N LYS A 144 3.77 -9.21 5.53
CA LYS A 144 4.77 -8.50 6.34
C LYS A 144 4.32 -7.07 6.66
N GLU A 145 3.84 -6.32 5.66
CA GLU A 145 3.29 -4.97 5.83
C GLU A 145 2.15 -4.95 6.86
N LEU A 146 1.14 -5.81 6.69
CA LEU A 146 0.01 -5.96 7.61
C LEU A 146 0.46 -6.35 9.02
N THR A 147 1.43 -7.27 9.14
CA THR A 147 1.98 -7.69 10.43
C THR A 147 2.60 -6.52 11.18
N THR A 148 3.44 -5.72 10.50
CA THR A 148 4.08 -4.54 11.09
C THR A 148 3.07 -3.48 11.53
N LEU A 149 2.02 -3.24 10.73
CA LEU A 149 0.94 -2.31 11.05
C LEU A 149 0.17 -2.77 12.30
N VAL A 150 -0.27 -4.03 12.35
CA VAL A 150 -1.01 -4.60 13.51
C VAL A 150 -0.20 -4.50 14.81
N HIS A 151 1.11 -4.77 14.77
CA HIS A 151 1.98 -4.60 15.93
C HIS A 151 2.17 -3.13 16.34
N SER A 152 2.07 -2.20 15.38
CA SER A 152 2.29 -0.76 15.61
C SER A 152 1.04 -0.03 16.15
N MET A 153 -0.18 -0.45 15.75
CA MET A 153 -1.42 0.27 16.09
C MET A 153 -1.64 0.58 17.59
N PRO A 154 -1.33 -0.31 18.56
CA PRO A 154 -1.45 0.02 19.98
C PRO A 154 -0.51 1.16 20.44
N MET A 155 0.65 1.27 19.79
CA MET A 155 1.64 2.32 20.03
C MET A 155 1.20 3.63 19.35
N VAL A 156 0.73 3.56 18.10
CA VAL A 156 0.12 4.68 17.36
C VAL A 156 -0.98 5.34 18.19
N ALA A 157 -2.01 4.58 18.60
CA ALA A 157 -3.13 5.10 19.37
C ALA A 157 -2.70 5.74 20.70
N LYS A 158 -1.74 5.13 21.40
CA LYS A 158 -1.19 5.65 22.68
C LYS A 158 -0.43 6.96 22.49
N VAL A 159 0.30 7.11 21.40
CA VAL A 159 1.06 8.34 21.09
C VAL A 159 0.14 9.42 20.54
N HIS A 160 -0.71 9.10 19.57
CA HIS A 160 -1.64 10.04 18.95
C HIS A 160 -2.64 10.62 19.96
N SER A 161 -3.15 9.80 20.89
CA SER A 161 -4.00 10.29 21.99
C SER A 161 -3.28 11.31 22.89
N ARG A 162 -1.94 11.29 22.99
CA ARG A 162 -1.13 12.27 23.75
C ARG A 162 -0.73 13.48 22.92
N SER A 163 -0.41 13.27 21.64
CA SER A 163 -0.03 14.33 20.71
C SER A 163 -1.23 15.20 20.35
N PHE A 164 -2.34 14.59 19.96
CA PHE A 164 -3.52 15.27 19.41
C PHE A 164 -4.69 15.39 20.40
N GLY A 165 -4.76 14.60 21.47
CA GLY A 165 -5.95 14.48 22.31
C GLY A 165 -6.48 15.79 22.93
N ALA A 166 -5.60 16.76 23.20
CA ALA A 166 -5.95 18.07 23.74
C ALA A 166 -6.46 19.08 22.69
N TYR A 167 -6.43 18.73 21.40
CA TYR A 167 -6.76 19.63 20.28
C TYR A 167 -8.11 19.33 19.63
N GLN A 168 -8.89 18.38 20.15
CA GLN A 168 -10.20 18.05 19.57
C GLN A 168 -11.16 19.23 19.71
N GLY A 169 -11.62 19.78 18.58
CA GLY A 169 -12.66 20.82 18.55
C GLY A 169 -12.28 22.20 19.13
N ILE A 170 -11.00 22.44 19.47
CA ILE A 170 -10.59 23.65 20.21
C ILE A 170 -10.74 24.98 19.43
N TYR A 171 -10.97 24.91 18.11
CA TYR A 171 -11.10 26.06 17.23
C TYR A 171 -12.49 26.18 16.59
N ALA A 172 -13.50 25.55 17.19
CA ALA A 172 -14.91 25.78 16.86
C ALA A 172 -15.25 27.27 16.74
N GLY A 173 -15.79 27.68 15.58
CA GLY A 173 -16.12 29.07 15.28
C GLY A 173 -14.91 29.98 14.98
N LYS A 174 -13.72 29.43 14.74
CA LYS A 174 -12.52 30.18 14.33
C LYS A 174 -12.02 29.76 12.95
N ASN A 175 -11.10 30.56 12.42
CA ASN A 175 -10.45 30.35 11.13
C ASN A 175 -9.02 29.82 11.29
N VAL A 176 -8.66 28.82 10.50
CA VAL A 176 -7.31 28.24 10.42
C VAL A 176 -6.70 28.56 9.05
N VAL A 177 -5.44 28.93 9.01
CA VAL A 177 -4.65 29.09 7.78
C VAL A 177 -3.59 27.99 7.74
N LEU A 178 -3.59 27.20 6.67
CA LEU A 178 -2.59 26.17 6.44
C LEU A 178 -1.58 26.63 5.39
N CYS A 179 -0.33 26.78 5.81
CA CYS A 179 0.76 27.31 4.99
C CYS A 179 1.60 26.18 4.37
N GLY A 180 1.36 25.91 3.09
CA GLY A 180 2.29 25.21 2.21
C GLY A 180 3.49 26.09 1.82
N ALA A 181 4.49 25.51 1.15
CA ALA A 181 5.74 26.20 0.79
C ALA A 181 5.79 26.76 -0.65
N GLY A 182 4.64 26.89 -1.32
CA GLY A 182 4.52 27.45 -2.67
C GLY A 182 4.72 28.97 -2.70
N LYS A 183 5.02 29.49 -3.90
CA LYS A 183 5.26 30.92 -4.17
C LYS A 183 4.10 31.83 -3.75
N SER A 184 2.85 31.37 -3.81
CA SER A 184 1.68 32.16 -3.39
C SER A 184 1.69 32.55 -1.91
N LEU A 185 2.46 31.85 -1.05
CA LEU A 185 2.64 32.25 0.35
C LEU A 185 3.26 33.65 0.48
N ASN A 186 4.09 34.07 -0.48
CA ASN A 186 4.67 35.43 -0.50
C ASN A 186 3.64 36.54 -0.79
N GLN A 187 2.41 36.18 -1.15
CA GLN A 187 1.29 37.10 -1.35
C GLN A 187 0.40 37.20 -0.09
N TYR A 188 0.67 36.44 0.97
CA TYR A 188 -0.14 36.40 2.19
C TYR A 188 0.53 37.13 3.36
N SER A 189 -0.23 38.04 3.97
CA SER A 189 0.13 38.68 5.23
C SER A 189 -0.50 37.93 6.40
N PHE A 190 0.36 37.38 7.25
CA PHE A 190 -0.01 36.73 8.51
C PHE A 190 -0.73 37.72 9.43
N ASP A 191 -1.95 37.37 9.83
CA ASP A 191 -2.86 38.13 10.70
C ASP A 191 -3.17 37.30 11.97
N ASP A 192 -2.89 37.86 13.14
CA ASP A 192 -3.03 37.23 14.47
C ASP A 192 -4.46 36.80 14.83
N ASN A 193 -5.48 37.18 14.03
CA ASN A 193 -6.85 36.68 14.18
C ASN A 193 -7.04 35.23 13.70
N TYR A 194 -6.10 34.71 12.90
CA TYR A 194 -6.10 33.34 12.38
C TYR A 194 -5.20 32.42 13.22
N ILE A 195 -5.46 31.11 13.15
CA ILE A 195 -4.54 30.09 13.68
C ILE A 195 -3.69 29.56 12.51
N HIS A 196 -2.36 29.66 12.59
CA HIS A 196 -1.48 29.25 11.48
C HIS A 196 -0.84 27.88 11.70
N VAL A 197 -1.05 26.99 10.72
CA VAL A 197 -0.49 25.64 10.67
C VAL A 197 0.46 25.54 9.46
N ALA A 198 1.78 25.54 9.68
CA ALA A 198 2.76 25.55 8.60
C ALA A 198 3.44 24.20 8.37
N CYS A 199 3.83 23.94 7.13
CA CYS A 199 4.39 22.66 6.67
C CYS A 199 5.85 22.78 6.19
N ASN A 200 6.72 21.85 6.63
CA ASN A 200 8.14 21.77 6.25
C ASN A 200 8.81 23.17 6.18
N SER A 201 9.28 23.61 5.00
CA SER A 201 10.03 24.85 4.83
C SER A 201 9.26 26.12 5.25
N ALA A 202 7.93 26.15 5.07
CA ALA A 202 7.12 27.30 5.47
C ALA A 202 7.16 27.53 6.99
N GLY A 203 7.20 26.43 7.77
CA GLY A 203 7.31 26.50 9.23
C GLY A 203 8.68 26.97 9.75
N LEU A 204 9.72 26.86 8.92
CA LEU A 204 11.05 27.39 9.23
C LEU A 204 11.12 28.89 8.90
N MET A 205 10.64 29.30 7.71
CA MET A 205 10.71 30.67 7.22
C MET A 205 9.81 31.66 7.98
N HIS A 206 8.72 31.17 8.58
CA HIS A 206 7.75 32.00 9.32
C HIS A 206 7.58 31.54 10.77
N SER A 207 8.64 30.98 11.37
CA SER A 207 8.63 30.33 12.68
C SER A 207 8.17 31.17 13.88
N GLU A 208 8.21 32.51 13.78
CA GLU A 208 7.68 33.43 14.80
C GLU A 208 6.19 33.79 14.61
N LYS A 209 5.58 33.37 13.49
CA LYS A 209 4.21 33.71 13.08
C LYS A 209 3.29 32.50 12.94
N ILE A 210 3.56 31.44 13.71
CA ILE A 210 2.84 30.15 13.60
C ILE A 210 2.52 29.53 14.96
N ASP A 211 1.32 28.97 15.10
CA ASP A 211 0.91 28.18 16.25
C ASP A 211 1.42 26.74 16.17
N TYR A 212 1.42 26.18 14.96
CA TYR A 212 1.70 24.78 14.67
C TYR A 212 2.67 24.59 13.51
N PHE A 213 3.62 23.67 13.67
CA PHE A 213 4.58 23.29 12.64
C PHE A 213 4.55 21.78 12.41
N PHE A 214 4.12 21.35 11.21
CA PHE A 214 4.16 19.95 10.77
C PHE A 214 5.42 19.67 9.94
N LEU A 215 6.15 18.64 10.34
CA LEU A 215 7.40 18.22 9.72
C LEU A 215 7.42 16.71 9.47
N GLN A 216 7.95 16.31 8.31
CA GLN A 216 8.30 14.91 8.01
C GLN A 216 9.76 14.72 7.56
N HIS A 217 10.50 15.81 7.35
CA HIS A 217 11.83 15.77 6.73
C HIS A 217 12.85 16.62 7.51
N ILE A 218 13.63 15.98 8.38
CA ILE A 218 14.93 16.51 8.84
C ILE A 218 15.96 16.28 7.72
N PRO A 219 16.72 17.30 7.29
CA PRO A 219 17.83 17.11 6.35
C PRO A 219 18.92 16.19 6.92
N ILE A 220 19.28 15.14 6.19
CA ILE A 220 20.34 14.18 6.56
C ILE A 220 21.49 14.08 5.55
N ASP A 221 21.40 14.78 4.42
CA ASP A 221 22.42 14.85 3.37
C ASP A 221 22.34 16.22 2.70
N GLU A 222 23.49 16.84 2.41
CA GLU A 222 23.64 18.09 1.65
C GLU A 222 22.90 18.06 0.30
N LYS A 223 22.71 16.87 -0.29
CA LYS A 223 22.10 16.67 -1.61
C LYS A 223 20.58 16.58 -1.63
N ILE A 224 19.92 16.46 -0.48
CA ILE A 224 18.49 16.10 -0.40
C ILE A 224 17.57 17.31 -0.12
N TYR A 225 18.11 18.46 0.29
CA TYR A 225 17.36 19.70 0.53
C TYR A 225 18.13 20.94 0.06
N TYR A 226 17.46 21.88 -0.61
CA TYR A 226 18.11 23.02 -1.28
C TYR A 226 18.12 24.31 -0.44
N GLY A 227 19.27 24.98 -0.38
CA GLY A 227 19.40 26.39 0.04
C GLY A 227 20.52 26.67 1.05
N ASN A 228 21.66 27.17 0.56
CA ASN A 228 22.72 27.92 1.28
C ASN A 228 23.28 27.40 2.62
N PHE A 229 22.97 26.19 3.07
CA PHE A 229 23.80 25.52 4.07
C PHE A 229 25.18 25.22 3.45
N PRO A 230 26.30 25.61 4.10
CA PRO A 230 27.63 25.26 3.62
C PRO A 230 27.86 23.75 3.69
N LYS A 231 28.97 23.28 3.12
CA LYS A 231 29.32 21.84 3.08
C LYS A 231 29.59 21.31 4.48
N LEU A 232 28.54 20.73 5.07
CA LEU A 232 28.39 20.35 6.46
C LEU A 232 28.05 18.86 6.51
N ARG A 233 28.91 18.06 7.15
CA ARG A 233 28.71 16.61 7.28
C ARG A 233 27.31 16.33 7.84
N SER A 234 26.67 15.25 7.39
CA SER A 234 25.30 14.86 7.77
C SER A 234 24.99 14.93 9.27
N SER A 235 25.95 14.60 10.14
CA SER A 235 25.81 14.72 11.59
C SER A 235 25.73 16.17 12.10
N GLN A 236 26.40 17.11 11.43
CA GLN A 236 26.41 18.53 11.77
C GLN A 236 25.17 19.25 11.23
N LEU A 237 24.78 19.01 9.96
CA LEU A 237 23.50 19.46 9.41
C LEU A 237 22.32 19.08 10.33
N ARG A 238 22.31 17.83 10.79
CA ARG A 238 21.29 17.33 11.73
C ARG A 238 21.33 18.08 13.06
N GLN A 239 22.50 18.37 13.62
CA GLN A 239 22.64 19.13 14.87
C GLN A 239 22.21 20.59 14.74
N GLU A 240 22.56 21.26 13.64
CA GLU A 240 22.15 22.65 13.36
C GLU A 240 20.63 22.71 13.15
N TYR A 241 20.04 21.79 12.38
CA TYR A 241 18.59 21.69 12.20
C TYR A 241 17.86 21.38 13.52
N LEU A 242 18.40 20.51 14.37
CA LEU A 242 17.87 20.23 15.71
C LEU A 242 17.99 21.43 16.66
N SER A 243 18.94 22.32 16.44
CA SER A 243 19.12 23.56 17.21
C SER A 243 18.12 24.62 16.77
N LEU A 244 17.92 24.79 15.44
CA LEU A 244 16.82 25.60 14.89
C LEU A 244 15.46 25.11 15.41
N LEU A 245 15.21 23.79 15.44
CA LEU A 245 14.01 23.21 16.04
C LEU A 245 13.85 23.49 17.55
N LYS A 246 14.90 23.88 18.29
CA LYS A 246 14.77 24.32 19.69
C LYS A 246 14.33 25.79 19.79
N GLU A 247 14.78 26.64 18.87
CA GLU A 247 14.50 28.09 18.85
C GLU A 247 13.07 28.42 18.42
N ILE A 248 12.47 27.61 17.53
CA ILE A 248 11.06 27.73 17.13
C ILE A 248 10.16 27.59 18.37
N LYS A 249 9.28 28.57 18.64
CA LYS A 249 8.46 28.63 19.87
C LYS A 249 7.14 27.86 19.78
N CYS A 250 6.67 27.55 18.57
CA CYS A 250 5.36 26.95 18.29
C CYS A 250 5.24 25.47 18.71
N THR A 251 4.03 24.91 18.59
CA THR A 251 3.78 23.48 18.81
C THR A 251 4.23 22.66 17.59
N LYS A 252 5.23 21.80 17.78
CA LYS A 252 5.84 21.03 16.67
C LYS A 252 5.26 19.63 16.60
N PHE A 253 4.82 19.22 15.42
CA PHE A 253 4.38 17.86 15.10
C PHE A 253 5.39 17.22 14.13
N VAL A 254 6.11 16.20 14.60
CA VAL A 254 7.13 15.50 13.80
C VAL A 254 6.64 14.09 13.50
N GLY A 255 6.49 13.80 12.21
CA GLY A 255 6.01 12.51 11.73
C GLY A 255 7.09 11.44 11.73
N GLN A 256 6.66 10.19 11.87
CA GLN A 256 7.46 8.97 11.74
C GLN A 256 6.68 7.98 10.84
N GLU A 257 7.32 7.39 9.82
CA GLU A 257 6.67 6.31 9.06
C GLU A 257 6.66 5.00 9.87
N ILE A 258 5.57 4.25 9.78
CA ILE A 258 5.50 2.84 10.21
C ILE A 258 5.98 1.91 9.10
N GLY A 259 7.06 1.16 9.36
CA GLY A 259 7.34 -0.10 8.66
C GLY A 259 8.64 -0.15 7.86
N ASP A 260 9.14 1.00 7.42
CA ASP A 260 10.53 1.17 6.95
C ASP A 260 11.25 2.17 7.88
N GLU A 261 12.54 1.94 8.13
CA GLU A 261 13.36 2.87 8.91
C GLU A 261 13.68 4.13 8.08
N TRP A 262 12.78 5.12 8.11
CA TRP A 262 13.12 6.47 7.65
C TRP A 262 14.24 7.02 8.53
N PHE A 263 15.47 7.01 8.01
CA PHE A 263 16.72 7.50 8.59
C PHE A 263 16.70 8.97 9.08
N ILE A 264 15.60 9.65 8.79
CA ILE A 264 15.29 11.06 8.98
C ILE A 264 14.66 11.35 10.37
N ASN A 265 14.09 10.35 11.05
CA ASN A 265 13.50 10.53 12.37
C ASN A 265 14.55 11.03 13.40
N PRO A 266 14.26 12.01 14.28
CA PRO A 266 15.17 12.37 15.36
C PRO A 266 15.22 11.27 16.44
N PRO A 267 16.33 11.13 17.20
CA PRO A 267 16.42 10.22 18.33
C PRO A 267 15.33 10.45 19.37
N ILE A 268 14.77 9.38 19.94
CA ILE A 268 13.59 9.42 20.85
C ILE A 268 13.72 10.44 21.99
N GLY A 269 14.92 10.61 22.57
CA GLY A 269 15.15 11.59 23.65
C GLY A 269 14.90 13.05 23.23
N GLN A 270 15.21 13.41 21.98
CA GLN A 270 15.15 14.79 21.48
C GLN A 270 13.72 15.28 21.19
N PHE A 271 12.73 14.39 21.12
CA PHE A 271 11.32 14.80 21.09
C PHE A 271 10.92 15.51 22.39
N TYR A 272 11.39 15.01 23.54
CA TYR A 272 11.02 15.52 24.86
C TYR A 272 11.70 16.86 25.19
N GLU A 273 12.94 17.08 24.73
CA GLU A 273 13.65 18.37 24.94
C GLU A 273 13.02 19.54 24.16
N ASN A 274 12.41 19.27 23.01
CA ASN A 274 12.15 20.29 21.99
C ASN A 274 10.70 20.79 21.94
N ASN A 275 9.84 20.38 22.87
CA ASN A 275 8.37 20.53 22.80
C ASN A 275 7.78 19.92 21.50
N VAL A 276 8.24 18.71 21.13
CA VAL A 276 7.81 18.02 19.91
C VAL A 276 6.82 16.92 20.24
N LYS A 277 5.70 16.91 19.52
CA LYS A 277 4.67 15.86 19.55
C LYS A 277 4.91 14.89 18.38
N PRO A 278 5.35 13.65 18.65
CA PRO A 278 5.48 12.66 17.60
C PRO A 278 4.11 12.26 17.03
N TYR A 279 4.03 12.01 15.73
CA TYR A 279 2.91 11.33 15.09
C TYR A 279 3.39 10.27 14.11
N PHE A 280 2.49 9.38 13.71
CA PHE A 280 2.74 8.26 12.82
C PHE A 280 1.91 8.37 11.56
N PHE A 281 2.54 8.03 10.46
CA PHE A 281 1.95 7.98 9.14
C PHE A 281 2.40 6.73 8.38
N TYR A 282 1.82 6.52 7.20
CA TYR A 282 2.15 5.41 6.32
C TYR A 282 2.03 5.85 4.85
N LEU A 283 3.05 5.56 4.06
CA LEU A 283 3.13 5.85 2.61
C LEU A 283 2.90 4.59 1.76
N GLY A 284 3.09 3.40 2.36
CA GLY A 284 2.88 2.11 1.72
C GLY A 284 1.41 1.76 1.44
N GLY A 285 1.21 0.73 0.61
CA GLY A 285 -0.06 0.01 0.45
C GLY A 285 -1.24 0.78 -0.15
N GLU A 286 -1.68 0.39 -1.35
CA GLU A 286 -3.03 0.74 -1.81
C GLU A 286 -4.09 0.16 -0.85
N GLY A 287 -4.97 1.03 -0.34
CA GLY A 287 -6.07 0.67 0.56
C GLY A 287 -5.71 0.51 2.04
N VAL A 288 -4.54 1.01 2.48
CA VAL A 288 -4.05 0.80 3.86
C VAL A 288 -4.10 2.06 4.72
N ALA A 289 -3.88 3.24 4.13
CA ALA A 289 -4.08 4.54 4.78
C ALA A 289 -5.23 5.29 4.09
N TYR A 290 -6.15 5.82 4.89
CA TYR A 290 -7.27 6.68 4.49
C TYR A 290 -7.34 7.88 5.44
N TYR A 291 -8.03 8.95 5.05
CA TYR A 291 -8.27 10.09 5.95
C TYR A 291 -9.03 9.64 7.21
N CYS A 292 -8.49 9.97 8.39
CA CYS A 292 -9.03 9.50 9.66
C CYS A 292 -9.87 10.59 10.34
N LYS A 293 -11.13 10.30 10.68
CA LYS A 293 -11.99 11.23 11.44
C LYS A 293 -11.54 11.43 12.89
N ASP A 294 -10.88 10.42 13.50
CA ASP A 294 -10.33 10.54 14.86
C ASP A 294 -8.84 10.21 14.87
N ILE A 295 -8.04 11.24 14.62
CA ILE A 295 -6.59 11.15 14.49
C ILE A 295 -5.89 10.67 15.77
N ARG A 296 -6.60 10.57 16.91
CA ARG A 296 -6.08 10.02 18.18
C ARG A 296 -5.82 8.52 18.13
N TYR A 297 -6.43 7.81 17.17
CA TYR A 297 -6.44 6.34 17.12
C TYR A 297 -5.95 5.76 15.78
N GLY A 298 -6.05 6.51 14.68
CA GLY A 298 -5.59 6.11 13.35
C GLY A 298 -4.23 6.69 12.96
N LEU A 299 -3.57 6.05 11.99
CA LEU A 299 -2.44 6.63 11.25
C LEU A 299 -2.90 7.85 10.45
N LEU A 300 -2.06 8.88 10.32
CA LEU A 300 -2.36 10.01 9.45
C LEU A 300 -2.05 9.67 8.00
N TYR A 301 -2.98 10.01 7.10
CA TYR A 301 -2.71 9.99 5.66
C TYR A 301 -1.59 10.99 5.34
N ALA A 302 -0.54 10.54 4.67
CA ALA A 302 0.66 11.35 4.38
C ALA A 302 1.22 11.15 2.97
N LYS A 303 0.53 10.40 2.12
CA LYS A 303 1.01 10.13 0.76
C LYS A 303 1.10 11.44 -0.01
N ASP A 304 2.12 11.54 -0.86
CA ASP A 304 2.38 12.66 -1.75
C ASP A 304 2.78 13.99 -1.05
N SER A 305 2.31 14.34 0.17
CA SER A 305 2.78 15.52 0.94
C SER A 305 2.38 15.58 2.43
N VAL A 306 3.24 16.26 3.23
CA VAL A 306 3.03 16.67 4.64
C VAL A 306 1.81 17.59 4.87
N ILE A 307 1.22 18.17 3.82
CA ILE A 307 -0.02 18.94 3.97
C ILE A 307 -1.18 18.08 4.46
N PHE A 308 -1.21 16.78 4.14
CA PHE A 308 -2.34 15.92 4.53
C PHE A 308 -2.41 15.61 6.04
N PRO A 309 -1.29 15.31 6.75
CA PRO A 309 -1.29 15.27 8.22
C PRO A 309 -1.72 16.59 8.86
N ALA A 310 -1.24 17.72 8.32
CA ALA A 310 -1.61 19.05 8.80
C ALA A 310 -3.11 19.35 8.56
N LEU A 311 -3.67 18.99 7.40
CA LEU A 311 -5.09 19.12 7.07
C LEU A 311 -5.98 18.27 8.00
N GLN A 312 -5.60 17.01 8.25
CA GLN A 312 -6.31 16.15 9.20
C GLN A 312 -6.27 16.69 10.63
N PHE A 313 -5.15 17.31 11.04
CA PHE A 313 -5.06 18.03 12.31
C PHE A 313 -5.97 19.26 12.33
N SER A 314 -5.90 20.14 11.32
CA SER A 314 -6.75 21.32 11.22
C SER A 314 -8.23 20.96 11.29
N LEU A 315 -8.68 19.96 10.52
CA LEU A 315 -10.05 19.44 10.58
C LEU A 315 -10.42 18.92 11.97
N PHE A 316 -9.53 18.18 12.64
CA PHE A 316 -9.75 17.66 13.99
C PHE A 316 -9.90 18.77 15.06
N THR A 317 -9.39 19.98 14.82
CA THR A 317 -9.66 21.16 15.67
C THR A 317 -11.05 21.79 15.45
N ASN A 318 -11.81 21.30 14.47
CA ASN A 318 -13.17 21.71 14.08
C ASN A 318 -13.35 23.23 13.81
N PRO A 319 -12.52 23.86 12.98
CA PRO A 319 -12.66 25.27 12.61
C PRO A 319 -13.89 25.51 11.74
N GLN A 320 -14.29 26.78 11.60
CA GLN A 320 -15.32 27.20 10.64
C GLN A 320 -14.76 27.20 9.22
N LYS A 321 -13.55 27.71 9.03
CA LYS A 321 -12.86 27.80 7.73
C LYS A 321 -11.40 27.36 7.83
N ILE A 322 -10.91 26.67 6.80
CA ILE A 322 -9.50 26.33 6.59
C ILE A 322 -9.05 26.93 5.26
N TYR A 323 -8.18 27.94 5.32
CA TYR A 323 -7.59 28.59 4.16
C TYR A 323 -6.28 27.92 3.77
N LEU A 324 -6.15 27.52 2.51
CA LEU A 324 -4.95 26.88 1.97
C LEU A 324 -4.10 27.93 1.24
N VAL A 325 -2.96 28.28 1.83
CA VAL A 325 -2.05 29.32 1.35
C VAL A 325 -0.72 28.67 0.99
N GLY A 326 -0.11 29.00 -0.16
CA GLY A 326 1.15 28.35 -0.58
C GLY A 326 0.97 26.89 -1.01
N CYS A 327 -0.25 26.45 -1.31
CA CYS A 327 -0.57 25.08 -1.74
C CYS A 327 -0.51 24.93 -3.27
N ASP A 328 0.53 25.48 -3.91
CA ASP A 328 0.58 25.72 -5.37
C ASP A 328 0.75 24.47 -6.23
N GLY A 329 1.28 23.40 -5.64
CA GLY A 329 1.72 22.19 -6.35
C GLY A 329 3.17 22.26 -6.84
N TYR A 330 3.60 21.19 -7.52
CA TYR A 330 4.97 21.05 -8.02
C TYR A 330 5.10 21.77 -9.35
N GLN A 331 5.82 22.89 -9.38
CA GLN A 331 6.14 23.64 -10.60
C GLN A 331 7.46 23.16 -11.20
N GLU A 332 7.63 23.31 -12.52
CA GLU A 332 8.91 22.96 -13.20
C GLU A 332 10.11 23.72 -12.64
N THR A 333 9.86 24.86 -11.99
CA THR A 333 10.87 25.81 -11.52
C THR A 333 11.18 25.70 -10.03
N ASP A 334 10.41 24.92 -9.25
CA ASP A 334 10.42 24.93 -7.78
C ASP A 334 10.58 23.53 -7.18
N ASN A 335 11.10 23.50 -5.94
CA ASN A 335 11.31 22.32 -5.08
C ASN A 335 12.49 21.38 -5.41
N TYR A 336 13.31 21.67 -6.43
CA TYR A 336 14.68 21.12 -6.57
C TYR A 336 15.66 22.29 -6.86
N ALA A 337 16.71 22.54 -6.06
CA ALA A 337 17.99 21.71 -5.96
C ALA A 337 18.83 22.58 -7.03
N ILE A 338 19.14 23.87 -6.79
CA ILE A 338 20.19 24.60 -7.53
C ILE A 338 21.57 24.14 -7.03
N ASN A 339 22.49 23.82 -7.94
CA ASN A 339 23.82 23.32 -7.59
C ASN A 339 24.88 24.44 -7.37
N GLU A 340 26.08 24.06 -6.95
CA GLU A 340 27.16 24.99 -6.58
C GLU A 340 27.71 25.88 -7.71
N HIS A 341 27.28 25.65 -8.96
CA HIS A 341 27.63 26.48 -10.12
C HIS A 341 26.47 27.42 -10.56
N GLY A 342 25.33 27.39 -9.85
CA GLY A 342 24.12 28.14 -10.20
C GLY A 342 23.16 27.39 -11.14
N ASN A 343 23.56 26.20 -11.60
CA ASN A 343 22.77 25.39 -12.54
C ASN A 343 21.63 24.66 -11.83
N ARG A 344 20.52 24.46 -12.54
CA ARG A 344 19.29 23.83 -12.03
C ARG A 344 19.30 22.32 -12.27
N VAL A 345 18.60 21.55 -11.44
CA VAL A 345 18.50 20.08 -11.64
C VAL A 345 17.82 19.70 -12.96
N ASP A 346 16.89 20.51 -13.49
CA ASP A 346 16.31 20.24 -14.80
C ASP A 346 17.34 20.34 -15.94
N GLU A 347 18.38 21.16 -15.80
CA GLU A 347 19.51 21.22 -16.75
C GLU A 347 20.38 19.95 -16.67
N MET A 348 20.58 19.42 -15.46
CA MET A 348 21.29 18.14 -15.28
C MET A 348 20.48 16.94 -15.80
N ILE A 349 19.16 16.93 -15.65
CA ILE A 349 18.29 15.89 -16.22
C ILE A 349 18.28 15.97 -17.75
N LYS A 350 18.12 17.17 -18.33
CA LYS A 350 18.24 17.40 -19.78
C LYS A 350 19.61 16.94 -20.32
N ALA A 351 20.70 17.21 -19.60
CA ALA A 351 22.04 16.76 -19.96
C ALA A 351 22.26 15.24 -19.81
N SER A 352 21.44 14.54 -19.01
CA SER A 352 21.54 13.09 -18.81
C SER A 352 20.81 12.26 -19.87
N GLY A 353 19.89 12.86 -20.63
CA GLY A 353 19.10 12.18 -21.68
C GLY A 353 18.09 11.14 -21.19
N VAL A 354 17.84 11.03 -19.87
CA VAL A 354 16.95 10.00 -19.30
C VAL A 354 15.46 10.37 -19.40
N TYR A 355 15.13 11.66 -19.51
CA TYR A 355 13.77 12.17 -19.73
C TYR A 355 13.80 13.35 -20.70
N GLU A 356 12.97 13.32 -21.75
CA GLU A 356 12.95 14.36 -22.80
C GLU A 356 12.19 15.63 -22.39
N ASP A 357 11.23 15.54 -21.46
CA ASP A 357 10.43 16.67 -20.97
C ASP A 357 10.25 16.59 -19.44
N VAL A 358 10.47 17.72 -18.77
CA VAL A 358 10.32 17.95 -17.33
C VAL A 358 8.85 17.81 -16.89
N ASN A 359 7.90 18.11 -17.77
CA ASN A 359 6.47 17.91 -17.51
C ASN A 359 6.13 16.43 -17.27
N THR A 360 6.84 15.50 -17.92
CA THR A 360 6.65 14.06 -17.73
C THR A 360 6.90 13.61 -16.29
N LEU A 361 7.79 14.30 -15.55
CA LEU A 361 8.13 13.97 -14.17
C LEU A 361 7.13 14.58 -13.19
N TYR A 362 6.79 15.86 -13.34
CA TYR A 362 5.93 16.57 -12.37
C TYR A 362 4.44 16.37 -12.61
N LYS A 363 3.99 16.05 -13.83
CA LYS A 363 2.57 15.83 -14.10
C LYS A 363 1.98 14.68 -13.25
N PRO A 364 2.55 13.46 -13.21
CA PRO A 364 2.04 12.39 -12.36
C PRO A 364 1.97 12.76 -10.86
N VAL A 365 2.88 13.60 -10.36
CA VAL A 365 2.89 14.04 -8.96
C VAL A 365 1.76 15.04 -8.69
N ASN A 366 1.54 16.01 -9.59
CA ASN A 366 0.43 16.96 -9.48
C ASN A 366 -0.93 16.27 -9.69
N ASP A 367 -1.04 15.32 -10.63
CA ASP A 367 -2.25 14.55 -10.89
C ASP A 367 -2.62 13.67 -9.66
N ASN A 368 -1.62 13.05 -9.00
CA ASN A 368 -1.83 12.38 -7.72
C ASN A 368 -2.27 13.35 -6.61
N MET A 369 -1.60 14.49 -6.47
CA MET A 369 -1.92 15.50 -5.43
C MET A 369 -3.35 16.04 -5.58
N ARG A 370 -3.75 16.36 -6.82
CA ARG A 370 -5.13 16.74 -7.17
C ARG A 370 -6.12 15.67 -6.73
N LYS A 371 -5.86 14.41 -7.10
CA LYS A 371 -6.68 13.28 -6.66
C LYS A 371 -6.76 13.14 -5.14
N ARG A 372 -5.69 13.43 -4.38
CA ARG A 372 -5.72 13.42 -2.90
C ARG A 372 -6.56 14.56 -2.32
N LEU A 373 -6.49 15.74 -2.92
CA LEU A 373 -7.33 16.88 -2.52
C LEU A 373 -8.82 16.62 -2.85
N GLU A 374 -9.11 15.93 -3.94
CA GLU A 374 -10.46 15.45 -4.30
C GLU A 374 -10.94 14.34 -3.33
N GLU A 375 -10.10 13.33 -3.02
CA GLU A 375 -10.37 12.31 -1.99
C GLU A 375 -10.57 12.94 -0.58
N LEU A 376 -9.90 14.06 -0.30
CA LEU A 376 -10.07 14.82 0.95
C LEU A 376 -11.37 15.63 0.96
N HIS A 377 -11.73 16.27 -0.14
CA HIS A 377 -12.97 17.03 -0.29
C HIS A 377 -14.19 16.16 0.05
N ASP A 378 -14.27 14.97 -0.53
CA ASP A 378 -15.37 14.03 -0.28
C ASP A 378 -15.40 13.53 1.17
N PHE A 379 -14.22 13.29 1.75
CA PHE A 379 -14.09 12.96 3.18
C PHE A 379 -14.57 14.10 4.09
N VAL A 380 -14.26 15.37 3.75
CA VAL A 380 -14.66 16.55 4.52
C VAL A 380 -16.18 16.74 4.48
N GLN A 381 -16.82 16.62 3.31
CA GLN A 381 -18.28 16.71 3.21
C GLN A 381 -19.01 15.68 4.09
N ILE A 382 -18.44 14.49 4.27
CA ILE A 382 -19.02 13.43 5.11
C ILE A 382 -18.66 13.59 6.59
N CYS A 383 -17.42 13.97 6.90
CA CYS A 383 -16.89 13.92 8.26
C CYS A 383 -16.94 15.24 9.02
N TYR A 384 -16.86 16.37 8.31
CA TYR A 384 -16.73 17.73 8.83
C TYR A 384 -17.58 18.75 8.02
N PRO A 385 -18.90 18.52 7.86
CA PRO A 385 -19.75 19.34 6.97
C PRO A 385 -19.85 20.83 7.37
N GLU A 386 -19.56 21.16 8.62
CA GLU A 386 -19.57 22.54 9.15
C GLU A 386 -18.24 23.30 8.93
N THR A 387 -17.22 22.64 8.35
CA THR A 387 -15.90 23.22 8.11
C THR A 387 -15.68 23.42 6.61
N GLU A 388 -15.62 24.68 6.17
CA GLU A 388 -15.29 25.00 4.79
C GLU A 388 -13.77 24.96 4.54
N ILE A 389 -13.34 24.34 3.43
CA ILE A 389 -11.96 24.47 2.93
C ILE A 389 -11.97 25.44 1.74
N ILE A 390 -11.03 26.37 1.75
CA ILE A 390 -10.91 27.48 0.79
C ILE A 390 -9.45 27.54 0.30
N MET A 391 -9.21 27.68 -1.00
CA MET A 391 -7.87 27.94 -1.54
C MET A 391 -7.66 29.43 -1.75
N VAL A 392 -6.49 29.93 -1.32
CA VAL A 392 -6.07 31.32 -1.46
C VAL A 392 -5.03 31.41 -2.58
N ASN A 393 -5.26 32.30 -3.56
CA ASN A 393 -4.35 32.51 -4.71
C ASN A 393 -3.94 31.20 -5.45
N PRO A 394 -4.86 30.26 -5.75
CA PRO A 394 -4.54 28.92 -6.24
C PRO A 394 -3.78 28.91 -7.58
N GLN A 395 -2.86 27.96 -7.75
CA GLN A 395 -2.01 27.84 -8.95
C GLN A 395 -2.31 26.59 -9.81
N LYS A 396 -2.22 25.36 -9.27
CA LYS A 396 -2.48 24.10 -10.02
C LYS A 396 -3.70 23.30 -9.58
N TYR A 397 -4.21 23.53 -8.37
CA TYR A 397 -5.29 22.75 -7.77
C TYR A 397 -6.65 23.44 -7.80
N ASN A 398 -6.80 24.43 -8.69
CA ASN A 398 -8.04 25.16 -8.90
C ASN A 398 -9.23 24.23 -9.21
N GLY A 399 -10.44 24.64 -8.79
CA GLY A 399 -11.70 23.93 -8.99
C GLY A 399 -12.01 22.79 -8.01
N ILE A 400 -11.15 22.49 -7.03
CA ILE A 400 -11.40 21.45 -6.01
C ILE A 400 -12.15 22.00 -4.78
N PHE A 401 -11.86 23.25 -4.41
CA PHE A 401 -12.44 23.95 -3.27
C PHE A 401 -12.87 25.36 -3.70
N ARG A 402 -13.60 26.10 -2.84
CA ARG A 402 -13.87 27.52 -3.11
C ARG A 402 -12.57 28.30 -3.16
N GLU A 403 -12.51 29.31 -4.02
CA GLU A 403 -11.31 30.11 -4.28
C GLU A 403 -11.51 31.55 -3.83
N VAL A 404 -10.47 32.11 -3.22
CA VAL A 404 -10.38 33.53 -2.82
C VAL A 404 -9.00 34.07 -3.15
N PHE A 405 -8.86 35.39 -3.16
CA PHE A 405 -7.61 36.08 -3.45
C PHE A 405 -7.22 37.03 -2.32
N THR A 406 -5.95 37.41 -2.26
CA THR A 406 -5.48 38.45 -1.34
C THR A 406 -5.59 39.86 -1.93
N ASP A 407 -5.74 40.87 -1.07
CA ASP A 407 -5.57 42.27 -1.46
C ASP A 407 -4.10 42.64 -1.72
N GLU A 408 -3.84 43.90 -2.09
CA GLU A 408 -2.49 44.43 -2.31
C GLU A 408 -1.58 44.45 -1.06
N ASN A 409 -2.16 44.26 0.13
CA ASN A 409 -1.47 44.18 1.42
C ASN A 409 -1.29 42.73 1.91
N GLY A 410 -1.86 41.75 1.19
CA GLY A 410 -1.79 40.33 1.51
C GLY A 410 -2.92 39.78 2.40
N HIS A 411 -3.97 40.54 2.68
CA HIS A 411 -5.13 40.10 3.46
C HIS A 411 -6.12 39.31 2.58
N ILE A 412 -6.74 38.26 3.11
CA ILE A 412 -7.70 37.43 2.39
C ILE A 412 -9.02 38.18 2.17
N LEU A 413 -9.53 38.14 0.93
CA LEU A 413 -10.83 38.73 0.54
C LEU A 413 -11.91 37.62 0.46
N ASP A 414 -12.71 37.48 1.53
CA ASP A 414 -13.66 36.37 1.74
C ASP A 414 -14.92 36.79 2.53
#